data_AF-A0A3N6B3Y7-F1
#
_entry.id   AF-A0A3N6B3Y7-F1
#
_cell.length_a   1.000
_cell.length_b   1.000
_cell.length_c   1.000
_cell.angle_alpha   90.00
_cell.angle_beta   90.00
_cell.angle_gamma   90.00
#
_symmetry.space_group_name_H-M   'P 1'
#
loop_
_entity.id
_entity.type
_entity.pdbx_description
1 polymer ?
#
loop_
_entity_poly.entity_id
_entity_poly.type
_entity_poly.pdbx_seq_one_letter_code
_entity_poly.pdbx_strand_id
1 'polypeptide(L)' 'MVSDGTNKPWRVKMRSPSLMACQALSKMIVGGMIADVIAVIGSIDVVMGDVDR' A
#
# COMPACT_ATOMS: atom_id res chain seq x y z
N MET A 1 11.18 -7.35 11.79
CA MET A 1 12.60 -6.91 11.80
C MET A 1 13.47 -8.12 12.08
N VAL A 2 14.64 -8.20 11.46
CA VAL A 2 15.63 -9.26 11.73
C VAL A 2 16.88 -8.57 12.27
N SER A 3 17.41 -9.06 13.39
CA SER A 3 18.63 -8.56 14.04
C SER A 3 19.68 -9.66 14.04
N ASP A 4 20.92 -9.28 13.76
CA ASP A 4 22.13 -10.10 13.77
C ASP A 4 22.94 -9.92 15.07
N GLY A 5 22.35 -9.30 16.11
CA GLY A 5 23.00 -9.05 17.40
C GLY A 5 23.87 -7.80 17.45
N THR A 6 23.98 -7.04 16.35
CA THR A 6 24.64 -5.73 16.36
C THR A 6 23.66 -4.60 16.70
N ASN A 7 24.19 -3.41 17.03
CA ASN A 7 23.38 -2.24 17.42
C ASN A 7 22.61 -1.60 16.25
N LYS A 8 22.67 -2.19 15.05
CA LYS A 8 21.92 -1.76 13.86
C LYS A 8 21.02 -2.92 13.40
N PRO A 9 19.78 -2.64 13.00
CA PRO A 9 18.91 -3.68 12.47
C PRO A 9 19.46 -4.19 11.13
N TRP A 10 19.72 -5.49 11.03
CA TRP A 10 20.18 -6.15 9.80
C TRP A 10 19.18 -5.98 8.64
N ARG A 11 17.88 -6.09 8.93
CA ARG A 11 16.82 -5.80 7.95
C ARG A 11 15.53 -5.32 8.62
N VAL A 12 15.04 -4.16 8.17
CA VAL A 12 13.69 -3.68 8.48
C VAL A 12 12.83 -3.86 7.24
N LYS A 13 11.82 -4.72 7.34
CA LYS A 13 10.75 -4.81 6.34
C LYS A 13 9.50 -4.23 6.99
N MET A 14 9.09 -3.06 6.54
CA MET A 14 7.77 -2.50 6.84
C MET A 14 6.81 -2.93 5.74
N ARG A 15 5.57 -3.20 6.11
CA ARG A 15 4.52 -3.59 5.18
C ARG A 15 3.46 -2.50 5.20
N SER A 16 3.47 -1.68 4.17
CA SER A 16 2.60 -0.51 4.09
C SER A 16 1.15 -0.93 3.81
N PRO A 17 0.17 -0.46 4.57
CA PRO A 17 -1.25 -0.73 4.31
C PRO A 17 -1.66 -0.21 2.92
N SER A 18 -1.06 0.91 2.50
CA SER A 18 -1.26 1.53 1.17
C SER A 18 -0.86 0.61 0.02
N LEU A 19 0.17 -0.23 0.18
CA LEU A 19 0.60 -1.18 -0.84
C LEU A 19 -0.45 -2.29 -1.03
N MET A 20 -1.08 -2.74 0.05
CA MET A 20 -2.14 -3.76 -0.01
C MET A 20 -3.45 -3.16 -0.56
N ALA A 21 -3.78 -1.93 -0.17
CA ALA A 21 -4.87 -1.16 -0.74
C ALA A 21 -4.73 -0.98 -2.27
N CYS A 22 -3.51 -0.70 -2.74
CA CYS A 22 -3.24 -0.55 -4.17
C CYS A 22 -3.44 -1.84 -4.97
N GLN A 23 -3.18 -3.01 -4.38
CA GLN A 23 -3.48 -4.30 -5.02
C GLN A 23 -5.00 -4.56 -5.07
N ALA A 24 -5.73 -4.15 -4.03
CA ALA A 24 -7.18 -4.31 -3.95
C ALA A 24 -7.96 -3.37 -4.88
N LEU A 25 -7.39 -2.20 -5.25
CA LEU A 25 -7.98 -1.25 -6.20
C LEU A 25 -8.43 -1.94 -7.50
N SER A 26 -7.61 -2.84 -8.05
CA SER A 26 -7.95 -3.59 -9.26
C SER A 26 -9.28 -4.36 -9.15
N LYS A 27 -9.56 -4.97 -7.99
CA LYS A 27 -10.81 -5.71 -7.75
C LYS A 27 -11.99 -4.79 -7.43
N MET A 28 -11.74 -3.61 -6.87
CA MET A 28 -12.79 -2.66 -6.50
C MET A 28 -13.33 -1.86 -7.69
N ILE A 29 -12.53 -1.70 -8.75
CA ILE A 29 -12.89 -0.89 -9.92
C ILE A 29 -13.48 -1.75 -11.06
N VAL A 30 -13.19 -3.06 -11.10
CA VAL A 30 -13.66 -3.95 -12.17
C VAL A 30 -15.18 -4.03 -12.17
N GLY A 31 -15.79 -3.58 -13.27
CA GLY A 31 -17.25 -3.53 -13.46
C GLY A 31 -17.89 -2.17 -13.16
N GLY A 32 -17.12 -1.20 -12.65
CA GLY A 32 -17.58 0.17 -12.40
C GLY A 32 -17.29 1.14 -13.55
N MET A 33 -17.69 2.41 -13.38
CA MET A 33 -17.40 3.49 -14.33
C MET A 33 -16.05 4.15 -14.01
N ILE A 34 -15.47 4.85 -14.99
CA ILE A 34 -14.23 5.61 -14.78
C ILE A 34 -14.38 6.65 -13.64
N ALA A 35 -15.60 7.17 -13.44
CA ALA A 35 -15.89 8.08 -12.34
C ALA A 35 -15.71 7.43 -10.95
N ASP A 36 -15.99 6.13 -10.83
CA ASP A 36 -15.89 5.40 -9.57
C ASP A 36 -14.42 5.19 -9.16
N VAL A 37 -13.49 5.24 -10.11
CA VAL A 37 -12.05 5.15 -9.85
C VAL A 37 -11.60 6.24 -8.86
N ILE A 38 -12.05 7.48 -9.08
CA ILE A 38 -11.65 8.62 -8.25
C ILE A 38 -12.27 8.51 -6.85
N ALA A 39 -13.53 8.09 -6.77
CA ALA A 39 -14.22 7.89 -5.50
C ALA A 39 -13.57 6.76 -4.68
N VAL A 40 -13.21 5.66 -5.33
CA VAL A 40 -12.55 4.51 -4.69
C VAL A 40 -11.14 4.90 -4.23
N ILE A 41 -10.33 5.59 -5.05
CA ILE A 41 -9.00 6.07 -4.63
C ILE A 41 -9.09 7.02 -3.42
N GLY A 42 -10.03 7.97 -3.44
CA GLY A 42 -10.27 8.88 -2.33
C GLY A 42 -10.78 8.20 -1.06
N SER A 43 -11.54 7.10 -1.20
CA SER A 43 -12.07 6.35 -0.05
C SER A 43 -11.03 5.49 0.65
N ILE A 44 -9.98 5.04 -0.03
CA ILE A 44 -8.98 4.12 0.54
C ILE A 44 -7.74 4.88 1.04
N ASP A 45 -7.62 6.17 0.72
CA ASP A 45 -6.54 7.07 1.14
C ASP A 45 -5.14 6.47 0.88
N VAL A 46 -4.88 6.11 -0.38
CA VAL A 46 -3.61 5.51 -0.79
C VAL A 46 -2.53 6.59 -0.85
N VAL A 47 -1.70 6.65 0.21
CA VAL A 47 -0.52 7.52 0.23
C VAL A 47 0.60 6.88 -0.58
N MET A 48 0.87 7.42 -1.77
CA MET A 48 1.87 6.87 -2.70
C MET A 48 3.29 6.79 -2.11
N GLY A 49 3.64 7.72 -1.21
CA GLY A 49 4.94 7.74 -0.53
C GLY A 49 5.19 6.57 0.42
N ASP A 50 4.14 5.84 0.82
CA ASP A 50 4.27 4.63 1.64
C ASP A 50 4.28 3.35 0.79
N VAL A 51 3.82 3.42 -0.46
CA VAL A 51 3.75 2.27 -1.39
C VAL A 51 5.12 1.91 -1.99
N ASP A 52 6.01 2.89 -2.11
CA ASP A 52 7.31 2.76 -2.80
C ASP A 52 8.49 2.35 -1.89
N ARG A 53 8.24 1.97 -0.62
CA ARG A 53 9.28 1.62 0.37
C ARG A 53 9.57 0.12 0.54
#